data_AF-G2KUU1-F1
#
_entry.id   AF-G2KUU1-F1
#
_cell.length_a   1.000
_cell.length_b   1.000
_cell.length_c   1.000
_cell.angle_alpha   90.00
_cell.angle_beta   90.00
_cell.angle_gamma   90.00
#
_symmetry.space_group_name_H-M   'P 1'
#
loop_
_entity.id
_entity.type
_entity.pdbx_description
1 polymer ?
#
loop_
_entity_poly.entity_id
_entity_poly.type
_entity_poly.pdbx_seq_one_letter_code
_entity_poly.pdbx_strand_id
1 'polypeptide(L)'
;MQKFNIKSHSNLTYWINSYNFNGVEGLKLKANKKYSVEFKASVVNYYKTHEINPRDLAIIYNINPSQVYSWIKIFDLHGIDGLELSGKVGRPSMKKHKKNDKVVPLTDSERNKYINEIINLKSKLYNTEMENDIIKKRIALEMKKDIFLKHHK
;
A
#
# COMPACT_ATOMS: atom_id res chain seq x y z
N MET A 1 -22.88 -35.45 0.29
CA MET A 1 -22.01 -34.37 0.84
C MET A 1 -22.42 -33.90 2.24
N GLN A 2 -23.70 -34.02 2.65
CA GLN A 2 -24.12 -33.85 4.06
C GLN A 2 -23.37 -34.78 5.05
N LYS A 3 -22.80 -35.89 4.56
CA LYS A 3 -22.08 -36.89 5.34
C LYS A 3 -20.91 -36.33 6.17
N PHE A 4 -20.33 -35.19 5.80
CA PHE A 4 -19.20 -34.55 6.49
C PHE A 4 -19.47 -33.14 7.02
N ASN A 5 -20.71 -32.63 6.89
CA ASN A 5 -21.13 -31.32 7.38
C ASN A 5 -20.19 -30.14 7.01
N ILE A 6 -19.54 -30.20 5.84
CA ILE A 6 -18.63 -29.15 5.37
C ILE A 6 -19.46 -27.98 4.84
N LYS A 7 -19.41 -26.85 5.56
CA LYS A 7 -20.24 -25.67 5.27
C LYS A 7 -19.91 -24.97 3.96
N SER A 8 -18.70 -25.09 3.44
CA SER A 8 -18.28 -24.41 2.21
C SER A 8 -17.28 -25.21 1.39
N HIS A 9 -17.58 -25.36 0.10
CA HIS A 9 -16.72 -26.04 -0.88
C HIS A 9 -15.36 -25.34 -1.06
N SER A 10 -15.31 -24.01 -0.88
CA SER A 10 -14.08 -23.23 -1.01
C SER A 10 -13.06 -23.52 0.11
N ASN A 11 -13.52 -23.89 1.30
CA ASN A 11 -12.64 -24.29 2.40
C ASN A 11 -12.01 -25.65 2.15
N LEU A 12 -12.79 -26.60 1.60
CA LEU A 12 -12.26 -27.91 1.22
C LEU A 12 -11.21 -27.78 0.12
N THR A 13 -11.52 -27.00 -0.92
CA THR A 13 -10.58 -26.72 -2.02
C THR A 13 -9.29 -26.08 -1.50
N TYR A 14 -9.41 -25.12 -0.58
CA TYR A 14 -8.24 -24.52 0.07
C TYR A 14 -7.40 -25.54 0.86
N TRP A 15 -8.03 -26.44 1.63
CA TRP A 15 -7.30 -27.47 2.37
C TRP A 15 -6.62 -28.48 1.46
N ILE A 16 -7.29 -28.90 0.37
CA ILE A 16 -6.69 -29.78 -0.64
C ILE A 16 -5.47 -29.10 -1.26
N ASN A 17 -5.59 -27.85 -1.70
CA ASN A 17 -4.47 -27.10 -2.30
C ASN A 17 -3.34 -26.87 -1.29
N SER A 18 -3.67 -26.57 -0.04
CA SER A 18 -2.67 -26.39 1.02
C SER A 18 -1.90 -27.69 1.28
N TYR A 19 -2.58 -28.84 1.28
CA TYR A 19 -1.94 -30.14 1.42
C TYR A 19 -1.10 -30.49 0.20
N ASN A 20 -1.59 -30.25 -1.01
CA ASN A 20 -0.84 -30.54 -2.24
C ASN A 20 0.46 -29.72 -2.32
N PHE A 21 0.46 -28.48 -1.82
CA PHE A 21 1.62 -27.60 -1.88
C PHE A 21 2.60 -27.77 -0.70
N ASN A 22 2.09 -27.88 0.54
CA ASN A 22 2.91 -27.90 1.76
C ASN A 22 2.87 -29.23 2.53
N GLY A 23 2.19 -30.26 1.99
CA GLY A 23 1.96 -31.51 2.68
C GLY A 23 1.19 -31.35 3.99
N VAL A 24 1.54 -32.17 4.98
CA VAL A 24 0.91 -32.13 6.32
C VAL A 24 1.09 -30.79 7.03
N GLU A 25 2.18 -30.05 6.76
CA GLU A 25 2.41 -28.72 7.34
C GLU A 25 1.38 -27.70 6.86
N GLY A 26 0.86 -27.85 5.64
CA GLY A 26 -0.20 -27.02 5.09
C GLY A 26 -1.53 -27.14 5.82
N LEU A 27 -1.74 -28.26 6.52
CA LEU A 27 -2.96 -28.52 7.28
C LEU A 27 -2.83 -28.16 8.76
N LYS A 28 -1.60 -27.96 9.25
CA LYS A 28 -1.38 -27.55 10.65
C LYS A 28 -1.88 -26.14 10.91
N LEU A 29 -2.42 -25.96 12.12
CA LEU A 29 -2.77 -24.64 12.65
C LEU A 29 -1.53 -23.73 12.61
N LYS A 30 -1.68 -22.57 11.98
CA LYS A 30 -0.62 -21.57 11.92
C LYS A 30 -0.52 -20.86 13.26
N ALA A 31 0.62 -21.02 13.94
CA ALA A 31 0.90 -20.31 15.18
C ALA A 31 1.00 -18.78 14.92
N ASN A 32 0.77 -18.00 15.97
CA ASN A 32 0.97 -16.55 15.94
C ASN A 32 2.47 -16.22 15.82
N LYS A 33 2.98 -16.21 14.58
CA LYS A 33 4.36 -15.88 14.25
C LYS A 33 4.50 -14.40 13.94
N LYS A 34 5.58 -13.79 14.44
CA LYS A 34 6.03 -12.45 14.02
C LYS A 34 6.85 -12.57 12.75
N TYR A 35 6.59 -11.69 11.79
CA TYR A 35 7.31 -11.63 10.52
C TYR A 35 8.07 -10.31 10.43
N SER A 36 9.27 -10.37 9.85
CA SER A 36 10.08 -9.19 9.59
C SER A 36 9.43 -8.31 8.53
N VAL A 37 9.81 -7.04 8.46
CA VAL A 37 9.25 -6.08 7.49
C VAL A 37 9.60 -6.51 6.07
N GLU A 38 10.81 -7.00 5.87
CA GLU A 38 11.34 -7.49 4.61
C GLU A 38 10.52 -8.67 4.09
N PHE A 39 10.18 -9.61 4.97
CA PHE A 39 9.33 -10.74 4.60
C PHE A 39 7.93 -10.25 4.17
N LYS A 40 7.30 -9.38 4.96
CA LYS A 40 5.98 -8.82 4.59
C LYS A 40 6.04 -8.09 3.25
N ALA A 41 7.08 -7.30 3.03
CA ALA A 41 7.30 -6.56 1.79
C ALA A 41 7.50 -7.52 0.60
N SER A 42 8.22 -8.63 0.78
CA SER A 42 8.38 -9.64 -0.28
C SER A 42 7.05 -10.28 -0.68
N VAL A 43 6.17 -10.57 0.28
CA VAL A 43 4.85 -11.14 0.03
C VAL A 43 3.98 -10.15 -0.74
N VAL A 44 3.96 -8.87 -0.32
CA VAL A 44 3.20 -7.82 -1.02
C VAL A 44 3.76 -7.57 -2.43
N ASN A 45 5.08 -7.55 -2.58
CA ASN A 45 5.71 -7.40 -3.88
C ASN A 45 5.35 -8.55 -4.83
N TYR A 46 5.37 -9.79 -4.35
CA TYR A 46 4.97 -10.96 -5.12
C TYR A 46 3.50 -10.83 -5.58
N TYR A 47 2.60 -10.43 -4.67
CA TYR A 47 1.19 -10.17 -5.01
C TYR A 47 1.04 -9.14 -6.14
N LYS A 48 1.75 -8.02 -6.06
CA LYS A 48 1.67 -6.93 -7.05
C LYS A 48 2.26 -7.27 -8.41
N THR A 49 3.15 -8.25 -8.48
CA THR A 49 3.89 -8.61 -9.70
C THR A 49 3.32 -9.83 -10.43
N HIS A 50 2.64 -10.74 -9.73
CA HIS A 50 2.23 -12.05 -10.29
C HIS A 50 0.70 -12.24 -10.39
N GLU A 51 -0.11 -11.19 -10.18
CA GLU A 51 -1.59 -11.22 -10.27
C GLU A 51 -2.25 -12.43 -9.57
N ILE A 52 -1.69 -12.83 -8.44
CA ILE A 52 -2.11 -14.03 -7.70
C ILE A 52 -3.15 -13.70 -6.63
N ASN A 53 -4.10 -14.61 -6.39
CA ASN A 53 -5.05 -14.46 -5.30
C ASN A 53 -4.32 -14.46 -3.94
N PRO A 54 -4.64 -13.55 -3.00
CA PRO A 54 -4.04 -13.54 -1.66
C PRO A 54 -4.18 -14.86 -0.89
N ARG A 55 -5.24 -15.64 -1.15
CA ARG A 55 -5.45 -16.96 -0.57
C ARG A 55 -4.42 -17.99 -1.08
N ASP A 56 -4.13 -17.97 -2.37
CA ASP A 56 -3.14 -18.88 -2.97
C ASP A 56 -1.72 -18.45 -2.56
N LEU A 57 -1.49 -17.14 -2.48
CA LEU A 57 -0.25 -16.59 -1.94
C LEU A 57 0.00 -17.04 -0.49
N ALA A 58 -1.05 -17.13 0.33
CA ALA A 58 -0.95 -17.63 1.70
C ALA A 58 -0.54 -19.12 1.75
N ILE A 59 -0.97 -19.92 0.77
CA ILE A 59 -0.51 -21.31 0.61
C ILE A 59 0.98 -21.32 0.25
N ILE A 60 1.41 -20.52 -0.73
CA ILE A 60 2.82 -20.46 -1.17
C ILE A 60 3.76 -20.12 -0.02
N TYR A 61 3.43 -19.10 0.76
CA TYR A 61 4.23 -18.66 1.90
C TYR A 61 3.93 -19.44 3.19
N ASN A 62 2.97 -20.37 3.15
CA ASN A 62 2.52 -21.18 4.27
C ASN A 62 2.08 -20.37 5.51
N ILE A 63 1.41 -19.24 5.28
CA ILE A 63 0.97 -18.27 6.30
C ILE A 63 -0.56 -18.13 6.33
N ASN A 64 -1.10 -17.36 7.26
CA ASN A 64 -2.55 -17.19 7.35
C ASN A 64 -3.05 -16.22 6.25
N PRO A 65 -4.08 -16.56 5.47
CA PRO A 65 -4.65 -15.66 4.47
C PRO A 65 -5.00 -14.28 5.01
N SER A 66 -5.52 -14.20 6.25
CA SER A 66 -5.88 -12.92 6.87
C SER A 66 -4.67 -11.97 7.04
N GLN A 67 -3.48 -12.53 7.29
CA GLN A 67 -2.24 -11.76 7.38
C GLN A 67 -1.86 -11.17 6.02
N VAL A 68 -1.97 -11.98 4.95
CA VAL A 68 -1.71 -11.52 3.58
C VAL A 68 -2.63 -10.37 3.20
N TYR A 69 -3.94 -10.53 3.40
CA TYR A 69 -4.91 -9.45 3.15
C TYR A 69 -4.60 -8.19 3.96
N SER A 70 -4.23 -8.35 5.24
CA SER A 70 -3.88 -7.22 6.08
C SER A 70 -2.63 -6.50 5.59
N TRP A 71 -1.58 -7.21 5.18
CA TRP A 71 -0.34 -6.59 4.72
C TRP A 71 -0.52 -5.88 3.38
N ILE A 72 -1.25 -6.49 2.44
CA ILE A 72 -1.59 -5.84 1.17
C ILE A 72 -2.35 -4.54 1.44
N LYS A 73 -3.39 -4.58 2.28
CA LYS A 73 -4.18 -3.39 2.61
C LYS A 73 -3.35 -2.30 3.30
N ILE A 74 -2.48 -2.67 4.24
CA ILE A 74 -1.65 -1.72 4.96
C ILE A 74 -0.64 -1.07 4.01
N PHE A 75 -0.03 -1.85 3.13
CA PHE A 75 0.88 -1.32 2.12
C PHE A 75 0.19 -0.38 1.14
N ASP A 76 -1.01 -0.74 0.68
CA ASP A 76 -1.79 0.11 -0.23
C ASP A 76 -2.18 1.46 0.40
N LEU A 77 -2.38 1.50 1.72
CA LEU A 77 -2.76 2.73 2.45
C LEU A 77 -1.58 3.57 2.94
N HIS A 78 -0.50 2.92 3.36
CA HIS A 78 0.56 3.54 4.15
C HIS A 78 1.97 3.16 3.67
N GLY A 79 2.09 2.45 2.54
CA GLY A 79 3.37 2.02 1.99
C GLY A 79 4.17 1.14 2.95
N ILE A 80 5.50 1.23 2.83
CA ILE A 80 6.45 0.45 3.63
C ILE A 80 6.39 0.81 5.12
N ASP A 81 6.18 2.09 5.44
CA ASP A 81 6.08 2.60 6.81
C ASP A 81 4.93 1.94 7.56
N GLY A 82 3.80 1.70 6.87
CA GLY A 82 2.67 0.96 7.43
C GLY A 82 3.03 -0.48 7.84
N LEU A 83 3.83 -1.18 7.02
CA LEU A 83 4.22 -2.56 7.30
C LEU A 83 5.17 -2.67 8.51
N GLU A 84 5.99 -1.64 8.72
CA GLU A 84 6.87 -1.54 9.88
C GLU A 84 6.07 -1.35 11.19
N LEU A 85 5.06 -0.51 11.16
CA LEU A 85 4.22 -0.20 12.33
C LEU A 85 3.24 -1.32 12.68
N SER A 86 2.85 -2.15 11.70
CA SER A 86 1.83 -3.20 11.80
C SER A 86 2.04 -4.23 12.94
N GLY A 87 3.25 -4.35 13.49
CA GLY A 87 3.57 -5.25 14.61
C GLY A 87 3.97 -4.54 15.90
N LYS A 88 4.15 -3.22 15.85
CA LYS A 88 4.60 -2.38 16.98
C LYS A 88 3.42 -1.73 17.71
N VAL A 89 2.37 -1.40 16.98
CA VAL A 89 1.19 -0.72 17.53
C VAL A 89 0.09 -1.75 17.78
N GLY A 90 -0.08 -2.14 19.04
CA GLY A 90 -1.28 -2.87 19.48
C GLY A 90 -2.53 -2.03 19.27
N ARG A 91 -3.71 -2.60 19.53
CA ARG A 91 -4.95 -1.80 19.61
C ARG A 91 -4.67 -0.60 20.51
N PRO A 92 -4.92 0.64 20.06
CA PRO A 92 -4.77 1.80 20.92
C PRO A 92 -5.48 1.51 22.24
N SER A 93 -4.79 1.76 23.37
CA SER A 93 -5.42 1.63 24.68
C SER A 93 -6.73 2.43 24.63
N MET A 94 -7.84 1.78 24.96
CA MET A 94 -9.14 2.44 24.95
C MET A 94 -9.00 3.72 25.79
N LYS A 95 -9.14 4.88 25.14
CA LYS A 95 -9.24 6.14 25.88
C LYS A 95 -10.43 5.94 26.81
N LYS A 96 -10.21 6.00 28.13
CA LYS A 96 -11.31 6.19 29.08
C LYS A 96 -12.14 7.34 28.53
N HIS A 97 -13.46 7.18 28.44
CA HIS A 97 -14.35 8.27 28.05
C HIS A 97 -14.10 9.46 28.98
N LYS A 98 -13.22 10.36 28.59
CA LYS A 98 -13.18 11.71 29.13
C LYS A 98 -14.39 12.41 28.53
N LYS A 99 -15.24 12.96 29.39
CA LYS A 99 -16.29 13.90 29.00
C LYS A 99 -15.66 14.91 28.05
N ASN A 100 -16.20 14.97 26.83
CA ASN A 100 -16.01 15.98 25.80
C ASN A 100 -14.97 17.07 26.14
N ASP A 101 -13.71 16.81 25.81
CA ASP A 101 -12.82 17.93 25.50
C ASP A 101 -13.36 18.52 24.19
N LYS A 102 -13.98 19.70 24.32
CA LYS A 102 -14.52 20.48 23.21
C LYS A 102 -13.45 20.52 22.12
N VAL A 103 -13.83 20.15 20.89
CA VAL A 103 -13.04 20.49 19.70
C VAL A 103 -12.94 22.01 19.71
N VAL A 104 -11.82 22.55 20.18
CA VAL A 104 -11.56 23.99 20.11
C VAL A 104 -11.37 24.27 18.62
N PRO A 105 -12.23 25.06 17.97
CA PRO A 105 -12.01 25.46 16.59
C PRO A 105 -10.65 26.15 16.49
N LEU A 106 -9.85 25.80 15.48
CA LEU A 106 -8.60 26.50 15.16
C LEU A 106 -8.82 27.99 15.28
N THR A 107 -7.94 28.67 16.03
CA THR A 107 -8.00 30.11 16.14
C THR A 107 -7.88 30.72 14.74
N ASP A 108 -8.51 31.88 14.50
CA ASP A 108 -8.47 32.51 13.18
C ASP A 108 -7.02 32.80 12.75
N SER A 109 -6.12 33.02 13.71
CA SER A 109 -4.68 33.17 13.50
C SER A 109 -4.03 31.93 12.88
N GLU A 110 -4.29 30.74 13.43
CA GLU A 110 -3.73 29.48 12.92
C GLU A 110 -4.31 29.15 11.54
N ARG A 111 -5.61 29.38 11.34
CA ARG A 111 -6.27 29.18 10.03
C ARG A 111 -5.64 30.07 8.95
N ASN A 112 -5.41 31.35 9.27
CA ASN A 112 -4.79 32.30 8.35
C ASN A 112 -3.35 31.91 8.01
N LYS A 113 -2.59 31.37 8.98
CA LYS A 113 -1.24 30.84 8.73
C LYS A 113 -1.26 29.72 7.68
N TYR A 114 -2.15 28.74 7.83
CA TYR A 114 -2.29 27.65 6.87
C TYR A 114 -2.76 28.12 5.49
N ILE A 115 -3.71 29.07 5.45
CA ILE A 115 -4.17 29.66 4.18
C ILE A 115 -3.01 30.32 3.43
N ASN A 116 -2.19 31.12 4.13
CA ASN A 116 -1.03 31.78 3.53
C ASN A 116 0.01 30.76 3.03
N GLU A 117 0.23 29.68 3.78
CA GLU A 117 1.14 28.61 3.37
C GLU A 117 0.64 27.89 2.11
N ILE A 118 -0.65 27.56 2.05
CA ILE A 118 -1.29 26.94 0.88
C ILE A 118 -1.15 27.85 -0.36
N ILE A 119 -1.37 29.16 -0.20
CA ILE A 119 -1.23 30.14 -1.29
C ILE A 119 0.22 30.17 -1.79
N ASN A 120 1.20 30.23 -0.88
CA ASN A 120 2.62 30.26 -1.23
C ASN A 120 3.05 28.97 -1.98
N LEU A 121 2.62 27.81 -1.49
CA LEU A 121 2.93 26.52 -2.12
C LEU A 121 2.33 26.41 -3.53
N LYS A 122 1.07 26.86 -3.71
CA LYS A 122 0.42 26.88 -5.02
C LYS A 122 1.14 27.80 -6.01
N SER A 123 1.58 28.97 -5.56
CA SER A 123 2.35 29.91 -6.39
C SER A 123 3.68 29.31 -6.84
N LYS A 124 4.43 28.67 -5.92
CA LYS A 124 5.68 27.97 -6.25
C LYS A 124 5.47 26.83 -7.26
N LEU A 125 4.41 26.04 -7.08
CA LEU A 125 4.06 24.96 -7.99
C LEU A 125 3.80 25.50 -9.40
N TYR A 126 2.95 26.54 -9.51
CA TYR A 126 2.63 27.18 -10.79
C TYR A 126 3.87 27.72 -11.51
N ASN A 127 4.76 28.42 -10.81
CA ASN A 127 6.00 28.93 -11.40
C ASN A 127 6.90 27.80 -11.90
N THR A 128 7.02 26.72 -11.13
CA THR A 128 7.83 25.55 -11.51
C THR A 128 7.25 24.85 -12.75
N GLU A 129 5.93 24.71 -12.83
CA GLU A 129 5.24 24.13 -13.99
C GLU A 129 5.45 24.99 -15.25
N MET A 130 5.34 26.31 -15.12
CA MET A 130 5.60 27.25 -16.21
C MET A 130 7.05 27.18 -16.70
N GLU A 131 8.03 27.17 -15.80
CA GLU A 131 9.45 27.01 -16.15
C GLU A 131 9.70 25.71 -16.91
N ASN A 132 9.11 24.61 -16.43
CA ASN A 132 9.19 23.32 -17.11
C ASN A 132 8.60 23.38 -18.53
N ASP A 133 7.48 24.05 -18.73
CA ASP A 133 6.86 24.20 -20.04
C ASP A 133 7.68 25.06 -21.00
N ILE A 134 8.34 26.12 -20.50
CA ILE A 134 9.27 26.93 -21.28
C ILE A 134 10.48 26.09 -21.70
N ILE A 135 11.06 25.31 -20.76
CA ILE A 135 12.20 24.43 -21.03
C ILE A 135 11.84 23.38 -22.09
N LYS A 136 10.68 22.73 -21.96
CA LYS A 136 10.17 21.76 -22.95
C LYS A 136 10.03 22.40 -24.34
N LYS A 137 9.48 23.61 -24.43
CA LYS A 137 9.36 24.34 -25.71
C LYS A 137 10.73 24.68 -26.30
N ARG A 138 11.70 25.11 -25.49
CA ARG A 138 13.07 25.37 -25.95
C ARG A 138 13.73 24.11 -26.51
N ILE A 139 13.66 22.99 -25.78
CA ILE A 139 14.21 21.70 -26.22
C ILE A 139 13.58 21.28 -27.55
N ALA A 140 12.25 21.40 -27.69
CA ALA A 140 11.56 21.05 -28.92
C ALA A 140 12.02 21.89 -30.13
N LEU A 141 12.34 23.18 -29.92
CA LEU A 141 12.86 24.05 -30.98
C LEU A 141 14.31 23.68 -31.36
N GLU A 142 15.16 23.38 -30.38
CA GLU A 142 16.53 22.90 -30.63
C GLU A 142 16.52 21.59 -31.42
N MET A 143 15.68 20.62 -31.03
CA MET A 143 15.52 19.36 -31.76
C MET A 143 15.07 19.59 -33.22
N LYS A 144 14.11 20.51 -33.44
CA LYS A 144 13.68 20.86 -34.81
C LYS A 144 14.80 21.50 -35.64
N LYS A 145 15.62 22.35 -35.02
CA LYS A 145 16.77 23.00 -35.67
C LYS A 145 17.83 21.97 -36.08
N ASP A 146 18.14 21.02 -35.21
CA ASP A 146 19.11 19.95 -35.49
C ASP A 146 18.62 19.00 -36.60
N ILE A 147 17.33 18.67 -36.62
CA ILE A 147 16.72 17.88 -37.69
C ILE A 147 16.81 18.64 -39.03
N PHE A 148 16.47 19.93 -39.02
CA PHE A 148 16.56 20.79 -40.21
C PHE A 148 18.00 20.85 -40.76
N LEU A 149 19.00 21.02 -39.89
CA LEU A 149 20.41 21.06 -40.27
C LEU A 149 20.94 19.72 -40.81
N LYS A 150 20.40 18.58 -40.37
CA LYS A 150 20.76 17.25 -40.87
C LYS A 150 20.18 16.94 -42.25
N HIS A 151 19.01 17.49 -42.60
CA HIS A 151 18.36 17.25 -43.90
C HIS A 151 18.86 18.17 -45.03
N HIS A 152 19.67 19.19 -44.72
CA HIS A 152 20.24 20.13 -45.69
C HIS A 152 21.79 20.03 -45.81
N LYS A 153 22.36 18.88 -45.47
CA LYS A 153 23.73 18.45 -45.82
C LYS A 153 23.65 17.28 -46.79
#